data_AF-A0A832MTV6-F1
#
_entry.id   AF-A0A832MTV6-F1
#
_cell.length_a   1.000
_cell.length_b   1.000
_cell.length_c   1.000
_cell.angle_alpha   90.00
_cell.angle_beta   90.00
_cell.angle_gamma   90.00
#
_symmetry.space_group_name_H-M   'P 1'
#
loop_
_entity.id
_entity.type
_entity.pdbx_description
1 polymer ?
#
loop_
_entity_poly.entity_id
_entity_poly.type
_entity_poly.pdbx_seq_one_letter_code
_entity_poly.pdbx_strand_id
1 'polypeptide(L)'
;MISYKNIKVIAFDADDTLWVNETYYREAEHKFVKLLSKYETKNKLDQELFLMEMKNLRLYGYGIKSFVLSMIESALALSNYKIKPTVIQQIIDIGKEMLEKPIELLEGVEETLKALNPHYK
;
A
#
# COMPACT_ATOMS: atom_id res chain seq x y z
N MET A 1 -23.23 -26.80 -19.17
CA MET A 1 -21.90 -26.81 -18.53
C MET A 1 -20.95 -25.99 -19.40
N ILE A 2 -20.26 -25.01 -18.83
CA ILE A 2 -19.26 -24.21 -19.56
C ILE A 2 -17.97 -25.05 -19.68
N SER A 3 -17.40 -25.12 -20.89
CA SER A 3 -16.15 -25.84 -21.15
C SER A 3 -14.97 -24.86 -21.09
N TYR A 4 -14.01 -25.11 -20.19
CA TYR A 4 -12.81 -24.29 -20.04
C TYR A 4 -11.61 -24.77 -20.89
N LYS A 5 -11.81 -25.75 -21.79
CA LYS A 5 -10.73 -26.37 -22.58
C LYS A 5 -10.00 -25.42 -23.54
N ASN A 6 -10.59 -24.25 -23.83
CA ASN A 6 -10.03 -23.28 -24.77
C ASN A 6 -9.26 -22.13 -24.11
N ILE A 7 -9.20 -22.08 -22.77
CA ILE A 7 -8.39 -21.09 -22.05
C ILE A 7 -6.92 -21.35 -22.32
N LYS A 8 -6.18 -20.32 -22.72
CA LYS A 8 -4.75 -20.39 -23.03
C LYS A 8 -3.86 -19.70 -22.01
N VAL A 9 -4.38 -18.64 -21.39
CA VAL A 9 -3.65 -17.77 -20.47
C VAL A 9 -4.50 -17.56 -19.23
N ILE A 10 -3.86 -17.61 -18.07
CA ILE A 10 -4.44 -17.24 -16.78
C ILE A 10 -3.59 -16.09 -16.24
N ALA A 11 -4.19 -14.91 -16.10
CA ALA A 11 -3.54 -13.79 -15.44
C ALA A 11 -3.85 -13.84 -13.95
N PHE A 12 -2.81 -13.73 -13.13
CA PHE A 12 -2.94 -13.58 -11.69
C PHE A 12 -2.67 -12.13 -11.34
N ASP A 13 -3.57 -11.56 -10.54
CA ASP A 13 -3.19 -10.39 -9.76
C ASP A 13 -2.13 -10.79 -8.73
N ALA A 14 -1.40 -9.82 -8.20
CA ALA A 14 -0.23 -10.06 -7.37
C ALA A 14 -0.48 -9.77 -5.90
N ASP A 15 -0.70 -8.51 -5.56
CA ASP A 15 -0.92 -8.04 -4.19
C ASP A 15 -2.23 -8.62 -3.63
N ASP A 16 -2.16 -9.19 -2.44
CA ASP A 16 -3.28 -9.86 -1.74
C ASP A 16 -3.96 -11.00 -2.54
N THR A 17 -3.28 -11.48 -3.59
CA THR A 17 -3.66 -12.66 -4.39
C THR A 17 -2.56 -13.73 -4.38
N LEU A 18 -1.31 -13.33 -4.63
CA LEU A 18 -0.14 -14.21 -4.57
C LEU A 18 0.62 -14.04 -3.26
N TRP A 19 0.66 -12.84 -2.70
CA TRP A 19 1.34 -12.53 -1.44
C TRP A 19 0.59 -11.49 -0.63
N VAL A 20 0.86 -11.44 0.67
CA VAL A 20 0.29 -10.44 1.60
C VAL A 20 0.83 -9.04 1.26
N ASN A 21 -0.07 -8.05 1.17
CA ASN A 21 0.31 -6.66 0.91
C ASN A 21 -0.47 -5.64 1.77
N GLU A 22 -1.80 -5.72 1.84
CA GLU A 22 -2.66 -4.73 2.53
C GLU A 22 -2.28 -4.55 4.02
N THR A 23 -1.86 -5.63 4.69
CA THR A 23 -1.42 -5.57 6.09
C THR A 23 -0.28 -4.57 6.30
N TYR A 24 0.63 -4.44 5.34
CA TYR A 24 1.75 -3.50 5.42
C TYR A 24 1.31 -2.05 5.22
N TYR A 25 0.32 -1.80 4.35
CA TYR A 25 -0.31 -0.49 4.21
C TYR A 25 -1.02 -0.07 5.50
N ARG A 26 -1.78 -0.97 6.13
CA ARG A 26 -2.44 -0.71 7.42
C ARG A 26 -1.46 -0.42 8.55
N GLU A 27 -0.34 -1.13 8.59
CA GLU A 27 0.72 -0.86 9.56
C GLU A 27 1.32 0.55 9.36
N ALA A 28 1.58 0.94 8.12
CA ALA A 28 2.08 2.27 7.77
C ALA A 28 1.09 3.39 8.11
N GLU A 29 -0.19 3.23 7.78
CA GLU A 29 -1.28 4.14 8.18
C GLU A 29 -1.31 4.34 9.70
N HIS A 30 -1.25 3.24 10.47
CA HIS A 30 -1.24 3.31 11.92
C HIS A 30 -0.02 4.06 12.47
N LYS A 31 1.17 3.84 11.90
CA LYS A 31 2.39 4.58 12.27
C LYS A 31 2.25 6.07 11.93
N PHE A 32 1.72 6.40 10.77
CA PHE A 32 1.45 7.77 10.34
C PHE A 32 0.48 8.50 11.28
N VAL A 33 -0.66 7.87 11.60
CA VAL A 33 -1.65 8.40 12.55
C VAL A 33 -1.01 8.66 13.91
N LYS A 34 -0.21 7.72 14.40
CA LYS A 34 0.49 7.87 15.69
C LYS A 34 1.49 9.04 15.67
N LEU A 35 2.17 9.28 14.56
CA LEU A 35 3.09 10.43 14.40
C LEU A 35 2.35 11.77 14.43
N LEU A 36 1.13 11.82 13.89
CA LEU A 36 0.34 13.05 13.78
C LEU A 36 -0.75 13.23 14.83
N SER A 37 -0.86 12.33 15.81
CA SER A 37 -1.95 12.33 16.81
C SER A 37 -2.07 13.59 17.66
N LYS A 38 -1.04 14.45 17.67
CA LYS A 38 -1.04 15.75 18.36
C LYS A 38 -1.66 16.89 17.53
N TYR A 39 -1.86 16.68 16.23
CA TYR A 39 -2.41 17.68 15.32
C TYR A 39 -3.90 17.49 15.13
N GLU A 40 -4.36 16.24 15.01
CA GLU A 40 -5.76 15.91 14.73
C GLU A 40 -6.16 14.55 15.31
N THR A 41 -7.46 14.26 15.29
CA THR A 41 -8.00 12.95 15.68
C THR A 41 -7.67 11.87 14.65
N LYS A 42 -7.57 10.60 15.07
CA LYS A 42 -7.36 9.45 14.17
C LYS A 42 -8.29 9.48 12.95
N ASN A 43 -9.59 9.63 13.19
CA ASN A 43 -10.59 9.62 12.11
C ASN A 43 -10.33 10.73 11.08
N LYS A 44 -9.93 11.93 11.55
CA LYS A 44 -9.60 13.04 10.67
C LYS A 44 -8.30 12.80 9.90
N LEU A 45 -7.28 12.24 10.56
CA LEU A 45 -6.01 11.89 9.93
C LEU A 45 -6.20 10.84 8.82
N ASP A 46 -6.96 9.78 9.09
CA ASP A 46 -7.28 8.74 8.10
C ASP A 46 -8.02 9.34 6.90
N GLN A 47 -9.03 10.18 7.16
CA GLN A 47 -9.83 10.80 6.10
C GLN A 47 -8.99 11.75 5.23
N GLU A 48 -8.16 12.60 5.83
CA GLU A 48 -7.34 13.57 5.09
C GLU A 48 -6.22 12.87 4.30
N LEU A 49 -5.65 11.78 4.83
CA LEU A 49 -4.69 10.98 4.08
C LEU A 49 -5.34 10.40 2.81
N PHE A 50 -6.50 9.76 2.94
CA PHE A 50 -7.24 9.22 1.80
C PHE A 50 -7.58 10.29 0.75
N LEU A 51 -8.05 11.46 1.19
CA LEU A 51 -8.36 12.57 0.28
C LEU A 51 -7.10 13.06 -0.46
N MET A 52 -5.95 13.11 0.21
CA MET A 52 -4.68 13.48 -0.40
C MET A 52 -4.23 12.45 -1.45
N GLU A 53 -4.35 11.16 -1.14
CA GLU A 53 -4.05 10.09 -2.09
C GLU A 53 -4.94 10.18 -3.34
N MET A 54 -6.25 10.38 -3.16
CA MET A 54 -7.19 10.53 -4.28
C MET A 54 -6.88 11.75 -5.14
N LYS A 55 -6.50 12.87 -4.51
CA LYS A 55 -6.07 14.08 -5.21
C LYS A 55 -4.80 13.83 -6.03
N ASN A 56 -3.85 13.09 -5.47
CA ASN A 56 -2.54 12.84 -6.07
C ASN A 56 -2.53 11.66 -7.05
N LEU A 57 -3.58 10.83 -7.06
CA LEU A 57 -3.67 9.62 -7.87
C LEU A 57 -3.42 9.89 -9.36
N ARG A 58 -3.94 11.00 -9.89
CA ARG A 58 -3.74 11.37 -11.30
C ARG A 58 -2.27 11.65 -11.65
N LEU A 59 -1.48 12.15 -10.70
CA LEU A 59 -0.09 12.55 -10.92
C LEU A 59 0.91 11.47 -10.54
N TYR A 60 0.71 10.83 -9.39
CA TYR A 60 1.66 9.85 -8.84
C TYR A 60 1.29 8.39 -9.12
N GLY A 61 0.03 8.12 -9.47
CA GLY A 61 -0.47 6.76 -9.61
C GLY A 61 -0.48 6.01 -8.28
N TYR A 62 -0.44 4.68 -8.36
CA TYR A 62 -0.50 3.77 -7.22
C TYR A 62 0.90 3.38 -6.72
N GLY A 63 0.95 2.88 -5.49
CA GLY A 63 2.13 2.23 -4.90
C GLY A 63 2.77 3.01 -3.75
N ILE A 64 3.75 2.38 -3.10
CA ILE A 64 4.35 2.88 -1.86
C ILE A 64 4.93 4.29 -2.00
N LYS A 65 5.58 4.60 -3.12
CA LYS A 65 6.19 5.92 -3.32
C LYS A 65 5.15 7.04 -3.41
N SER A 66 4.02 6.80 -4.09
CA SER A 66 2.94 7.78 -4.17
C SER A 66 2.21 7.93 -2.83
N PHE A 67 2.08 6.83 -2.10
CA PHE A 67 1.56 6.82 -0.73
C PHE A 67 2.42 7.67 0.21
N VAL A 68 3.75 7.51 0.18
CA VAL A 68 4.69 8.28 1.02
C VAL A 68 4.67 9.77 0.69
N LEU A 69 4.61 10.14 -0.60
CA LEU A 69 4.46 11.54 -0.99
C LEU A 69 3.15 12.13 -0.44
N SER A 70 2.05 11.39 -0.53
CA SER A 70 0.76 11.80 0.03
C SER A 70 0.79 11.93 1.55
N MET A 71 1.48 11.02 2.27
CA MET A 71 1.69 11.15 3.72
C MET A 71 2.47 12.44 4.07
N ILE A 72 3.53 12.76 3.33
CA ILE A 72 4.32 13.98 3.55
C ILE A 72 3.46 15.23 3.32
N GLU A 73 2.72 15.30 2.20
CA GLU A 73 1.83 16.42 1.89
C GLU A 73 0.72 16.59 2.93
N SER A 74 0.09 15.49 3.35
CA SER A 74 -0.91 15.49 4.41
C SER A 74 -0.32 16.00 5.72
N ALA A 75 0.85 15.52 6.11
CA ALA A 75 1.52 15.95 7.34
C ALA A 75 1.86 17.45 7.34
N LEU A 76 2.30 17.99 6.21
CA LEU A 76 2.53 19.41 6.03
C LEU A 76 1.23 20.20 6.16
N ALA A 77 0.15 19.80 5.48
CA ALA A 77 -1.13 20.48 5.51
C ALA A 77 -1.79 20.45 6.90
N LEU A 78 -1.91 19.26 7.50
CA LEU A 78 -2.54 19.01 8.80
C LEU A 78 -1.82 19.72 9.95
N SER A 79 -0.50 19.88 9.84
CA SER A 79 0.29 20.62 10.83
C SER A 79 0.32 22.13 10.60
N ASN A 80 -0.37 22.64 9.58
CA ASN A 80 -0.26 24.01 9.09
C ASN A 80 1.21 24.42 8.88
N TYR A 81 2.00 23.54 8.26
CA TYR A 81 3.43 23.70 7.98
C TYR A 81 4.31 23.94 9.23
N LYS A 82 3.85 23.57 10.42
CA LYS A 82 4.60 23.65 11.68
C LYS A 82 5.15 22.30 12.14
N ILE A 83 5.09 21.28 11.29
CA ILE A 83 5.66 19.97 11.58
C ILE A 83 7.18 20.04 11.67
N LYS A 84 7.75 19.29 12.63
CA LYS A 84 9.21 19.21 12.77
C LYS A 84 9.78 18.43 11.59
N PRO A 85 10.93 18.85 11.00
CA PRO A 85 11.59 18.09 9.94
C PRO A 85 11.89 16.63 10.31
N THR A 86 12.14 16.36 11.59
CA THR A 86 12.36 14.99 12.09
C THR A 86 11.14 14.08 11.90
N VAL A 87 9.92 14.61 11.92
CA VAL A 87 8.71 13.80 11.66
C VAL A 87 8.55 13.49 10.18
N ILE A 88 8.96 14.41 9.29
CA ILE A 88 9.02 14.12 7.85
C ILE A 88 10.02 12.99 7.58
N GLN A 89 11.18 13.00 8.24
CA GLN A 89 12.14 11.89 8.15
C GLN A 89 11.50 10.56 8.60
N GLN A 90 10.75 10.57 9.70
CA GLN A 90 10.04 9.37 10.18
C GLN A 90 9.01 8.86 9.16
N ILE A 91 8.31 9.74 8.44
CA ILE A 91 7.38 9.34 7.37
C ILE A 91 8.14 8.69 6.20
N ILE A 92 9.29 9.24 5.82
CA ILE A 92 10.16 8.64 4.79
C ILE A 92 10.63 7.25 5.23
N ASP A 93 10.98 7.09 6.50
CA ASP A 93 11.45 5.82 7.05
C ASP A 93 10.33 4.75 7.09
N ILE A 94 9.07 5.14 7.35
CA ILE A 94 7.91 4.26 7.17
C ILE A 94 7.86 3.74 5.71
N GLY A 95 8.04 4.63 4.74
CA GLY A 95 8.05 4.27 3.32
C GLY A 95 9.17 3.29 2.94
N LYS A 96 10.37 3.49 3.48
CA LYS A 96 11.49 2.58 3.28
C LYS A 96 11.21 1.22 3.89
N GLU A 97 10.66 1.19 5.09
CA GLU A 97 10.27 -0.07 5.73
C GLU A 97 9.25 -0.84 4.89
N MET A 98 8.26 -0.15 4.31
CA MET A 98 7.30 -0.78 3.40
C MET A 98 7.97 -1.41 2.17
N LEU A 99 8.97 -0.74 1.58
CA LEU A 99 9.72 -1.24 0.42
C LEU A 99 10.59 -2.46 0.73
N GLU A 100 10.97 -2.63 2.00
CA GLU A 100 11.81 -3.73 2.47
C GLU A 100 11.01 -4.89 3.08
N LYS A 101 9.67 -4.81 3.10
CA LYS A 101 8.83 -5.89 3.61
C LYS A 101 9.07 -7.18 2.80
N PRO A 102 9.15 -8.34 3.48
CA PRO A 102 9.33 -9.61 2.79
C PRO A 102 8.08 -9.96 1.97
N ILE A 103 8.31 -10.65 0.85
CA ILE A 103 7.24 -11.29 0.08
C ILE A 103 6.82 -12.55 0.82
N GLU A 104 5.64 -12.52 1.44
CA GLU A 104 5.04 -13.66 2.13
C GLU A 104 3.91 -14.22 1.25
N LEU A 105 4.16 -15.38 0.63
CA LEU A 105 3.17 -16.04 -0.23
C LEU A 105 1.95 -16.48 0.57
N LEU A 106 0.77 -16.36 -0.03
CA LEU A 106 -0.45 -16.93 0.54
C LEU A 106 -0.45 -18.46 0.44
N GLU A 107 -1.16 -19.11 1.36
CA GLU A 107 -1.28 -20.57 1.39
C GLU A 107 -1.83 -21.10 0.06
N GLY A 108 -1.19 -22.15 -0.48
CA GLY A 108 -1.61 -22.80 -1.72
C GLY A 108 -1.17 -22.10 -3.00
N VAL A 109 -0.55 -20.92 -2.94
CA VAL A 109 -0.09 -20.18 -4.14
C VAL A 109 0.97 -20.96 -4.89
N GLU A 110 1.99 -21.45 -4.18
CA GLU A 110 3.10 -22.18 -4.82
C GLU A 110 2.60 -23.47 -5.49
N GLU A 111 1.76 -24.23 -4.80
CA GLU A 111 1.15 -25.46 -5.30
C GLU A 111 0.26 -25.19 -6.52
N THR A 112 -0.56 -24.13 -6.45
CA THR A 112 -1.48 -23.76 -7.54
C THR A 112 -0.71 -23.35 -8.79
N LEU A 113 0.30 -22.48 -8.64
CA LEU A 113 1.12 -22.05 -9.77
C LEU A 113 1.87 -23.23 -10.40
N LYS A 114 2.44 -24.12 -9.57
CA LYS A 114 3.10 -25.35 -10.06
C LYS A 114 2.14 -26.28 -10.80
N ALA A 115 0.89 -26.41 -10.34
CA ALA A 115 -0.11 -27.24 -11.00
C ALA A 115 -0.59 -26.67 -12.33
N LEU A 116 -0.66 -25.34 -12.46
CA LEU A 116 -1.19 -24.67 -13.65
C LEU A 116 -0.13 -24.42 -14.74
N ASN A 117 1.11 -24.15 -14.36
CA ASN A 117 2.21 -23.83 -15.28
C ASN A 117 2.40 -24.83 -16.45
N PRO A 118 2.21 -26.15 -16.30
CA PRO A 118 2.33 -27.09 -17.43
C PRO A 118 1.21 -26.99 -18.47
N HIS A 119 0.07 -26.38 -18.10
CA HIS A 119 -1.17 -26.43 -18.89
C HIS A 119 -1.54 -25.09 -19.54
N TYR A 120 -1.03 -23.99 -19.02
CA TYR A 120 -1.35 -22.63 -19.43
C TYR A 120 -0.07 -21.84 -19.71
N LYS A 121 -0.15 -20.84 -20.59
CA LYS A 121 0.95 -19.92 -20.90
C LYS A 121 0.89 -18.67 -20.03
#